data_AF-A0A973QSI3-F1
#
_entry.id   AF-A0A973QSI3-F1
#
_cell.length_a   1.000
_cell.length_b   1.000
_cell.length_c   1.000
_cell.angle_alpha   90.00
_cell.angle_beta   90.00
_cell.angle_gamma   90.00
#
_symmetry.space_group_name_H-M   'P 1'
#
loop_
_entity.id
_entity.type
_entity.pdbx_description
1 polymer ?
#
loop_
_entity_poly.entity_id
_entity_poly.type
_entity_poly.pdbx_seq_one_letter_code
_entity_poly.pdbx_strand_id
1 'polypeptide(L)'
;MEGAGPNTSRRWFLKGAALAAAPYALLPDARAGAQDQAVDYPSAEWQPASRSNYTASDRPASYPLDSVIIHVTQETYAKTLAIFQNPAKKVTAHYLVRSADGHVAQCVREADIAWHAG
;
A
#
# COMPACT_ATOMS: atom_id res chain seq x y z
N MET A 1 -69.52 10.45 -25.57
CA MET A 1 -70.21 11.75 -25.49
C MET A 1 -70.14 12.20 -24.06
N GLU A 2 -69.70 13.45 -23.86
CA GLU A 2 -69.73 14.24 -22.62
C GLU A 2 -68.94 13.69 -21.42
N GLY A 3 -68.16 14.48 -20.67
CA GLY A 3 -68.01 15.92 -20.58
C GLY A 3 -67.59 16.22 -19.14
N ALA A 4 -66.48 16.92 -18.92
CA ALA A 4 -66.12 17.38 -17.58
C ALA A 4 -65.25 18.63 -17.62
N GLY A 5 -65.86 19.77 -17.32
CA GLY A 5 -65.25 20.85 -16.53
C GLY A 5 -66.23 21.20 -15.40
N PRO A 6 -65.93 22.11 -14.45
CA PRO A 6 -64.73 22.93 -14.31
C PRO A 6 -64.13 23.00 -12.87
N ASN A 7 -63.00 23.72 -12.84
CA ASN A 7 -62.10 24.22 -11.80
C ASN A 7 -62.69 24.71 -10.45
N THR A 8 -61.99 24.45 -9.34
CA THR A 8 -61.66 25.30 -8.15
C THR A 8 -61.03 24.38 -7.07
N SER A 9 -60.16 24.71 -6.12
CA SER A 9 -59.48 25.92 -5.67
C SER A 9 -58.53 25.54 -4.51
N ARG A 10 -57.38 26.23 -4.42
CA ARG A 10 -56.63 26.66 -3.21
C ARG A 10 -56.08 25.61 -2.21
N ARG A 11 -54.76 25.39 -2.36
CA ARG A 11 -53.70 25.59 -1.34
C ARG A 11 -54.15 25.57 0.14
N TRP A 12 -53.69 24.56 0.88
CA TRP A 12 -53.36 24.71 2.30
C TRP A 12 -52.04 23.98 2.57
N PHE A 13 -51.01 24.74 2.93
CA PHE A 13 -49.75 24.25 3.48
C PHE A 13 -49.97 23.78 4.92
N LEU A 14 -49.25 22.75 5.37
CA LEU A 14 -48.59 22.62 6.68
C LEU A 14 -47.89 21.25 6.69
N LYS A 15 -46.60 21.21 6.37
CA LYS A 15 -45.49 21.15 7.33
C LYS A 15 -45.59 19.96 8.29
N GLY A 16 -44.75 18.96 8.04
CA GLY A 16 -44.48 17.85 8.94
C GLY A 16 -43.27 17.04 8.45
N ALA A 17 -42.13 17.70 8.25
CA ALA A 17 -40.87 17.01 8.01
C ALA A 17 -40.37 16.45 9.36
N ALA A 18 -40.59 15.16 9.59
CA ALA A 18 -39.87 14.45 10.64
C ALA A 18 -38.46 14.14 10.12
N LEU A 19 -37.48 14.97 10.49
CA LEU A 19 -36.07 14.57 10.40
C LEU A 19 -35.83 13.49 11.44
N ALA A 20 -35.80 12.23 11.02
CA ALA A 20 -35.17 11.18 11.80
C ALA A 20 -33.66 11.43 11.77
N ALA A 21 -33.13 12.03 12.84
CA ALA A 21 -31.69 12.04 13.10
C ALA A 21 -31.29 10.61 13.49
N ALA A 22 -30.94 9.78 12.49
CA ALA A 22 -30.25 8.54 12.77
C ALA A 22 -28.86 8.91 13.32
N PRO A 23 -28.49 8.46 14.53
CA PRO A 23 -27.13 8.65 15.01
C PRO A 23 -26.22 7.77 14.14
N TYR A 24 -25.55 8.39 13.16
CA TYR A 24 -24.33 7.85 12.55
C TYR A 24 -23.22 7.91 13.61
N ALA A 25 -23.35 7.11 14.66
CA ALA A 25 -22.30 6.93 15.63
C ALA A 25 -21.98 5.44 15.66
N LEU A 26 -20.76 5.13 15.22
CA LEU A 26 -20.07 3.84 15.33
C LEU A 26 -20.39 2.83 14.20
N LEU A 27 -20.18 3.25 12.95
CA LEU A 27 -19.51 2.32 12.05
C LEU A 27 -18.04 2.26 12.52
N PRO A 28 -17.44 1.07 12.73
CA PRO A 28 -15.99 1.02 12.88
C PRO A 28 -15.42 1.70 11.64
N ASP A 29 -14.55 2.70 11.82
CA ASP A 29 -13.75 3.23 10.73
C ASP A 29 -13.28 2.03 9.92
N ALA A 30 -13.69 1.95 8.66
CA ALA A 30 -13.08 1.04 7.73
C ALA A 30 -11.60 1.35 7.87
N ARG A 31 -10.83 0.44 8.51
CA ARG A 31 -9.37 0.56 8.61
C ARG A 31 -8.97 1.00 7.23
N ALA A 32 -8.47 2.24 7.12
CA ALA A 32 -8.03 2.79 5.85
C ALA A 32 -7.22 1.65 5.24
N GLY A 33 -7.74 1.06 4.16
CA GLY A 33 -7.10 -0.09 3.56
C GLY A 33 -5.75 0.47 3.15
N ALA A 34 -4.72 0.17 3.95
CA ALA A 34 -3.37 0.48 3.58
C ALA A 34 -3.19 -0.34 2.32
N GLN A 35 -3.43 0.30 1.17
CA GLN A 35 -3.14 -0.32 -0.10
C GLN A 35 -1.69 -0.72 0.03
N ASP A 36 -1.41 -2.01 -0.14
CA ASP A 36 -0.05 -2.48 -0.29
C ASP A 36 0.56 -1.55 -1.34
N GLN A 37 1.47 -0.69 -0.90
CA GLN A 37 2.12 0.24 -1.82
C GLN A 37 2.64 -0.62 -2.97
N ALA A 38 2.27 -0.29 -4.20
CA ALA A 38 2.69 -1.06 -5.36
C ALA A 38 4.21 -1.21 -5.31
N VAL A 39 4.73 -2.42 -5.49
CA VAL A 39 6.18 -2.67 -5.60
C VAL A 39 6.80 -1.76 -6.67
N ASP A 40 8.05 -1.38 -6.48
CA ASP A 40 8.74 -0.44 -7.38
C ASP A 40 9.07 -1.14 -8.72
N TYR A 41 9.37 -2.45 -8.67
CA TYR A 41 9.46 -3.31 -9.86
C TYR A 41 8.16 -4.11 -10.05
N PRO A 42 7.37 -3.88 -11.12
CA PRO A 42 6.00 -4.41 -11.24
C PRO A 42 5.82 -5.92 -11.14
N SER A 43 6.85 -6.72 -11.45
CA SER A 43 6.79 -8.19 -11.36
C SER A 43 7.42 -8.75 -10.09
N ALA A 44 7.84 -7.91 -9.15
CA ALA A 44 8.36 -8.35 -7.86
C ALA A 44 7.24 -8.74 -6.89
N GLU A 45 7.49 -9.77 -6.09
CA GLU A 45 6.74 -10.04 -4.88
C GLU A 45 7.26 -9.15 -3.74
N TRP A 46 6.37 -8.48 -3.01
CA TRP A 46 6.78 -7.75 -1.81
C TRP A 46 7.12 -8.71 -0.66
N GLN A 47 8.37 -8.74 -0.24
CA GLN A 47 8.89 -9.59 0.85
C GLN A 47 9.73 -8.71 1.80
N PRO A 48 9.10 -7.89 2.66
CA PRO A 48 9.77 -6.81 3.35
C PRO A 48 10.89 -7.29 4.27
N ALA A 49 12.03 -6.61 4.20
CA ALA A 49 13.09 -6.74 5.19
C ALA A 49 12.68 -6.14 6.54
N SER A 50 13.40 -6.50 7.60
CA SER A 50 13.24 -5.82 8.88
C SER A 50 13.60 -4.33 8.74
N ARG A 51 12.79 -3.44 9.33
CA ARG A 51 13.11 -2.00 9.47
C ARG A 51 14.45 -1.73 10.15
N SER A 52 15.00 -2.71 10.86
CA SER A 52 16.31 -2.64 11.51
C SER A 52 17.51 -2.99 10.62
N ASN A 53 17.28 -3.28 9.33
CA ASN A 53 18.29 -3.71 8.38
C ASN A 53 18.49 -2.75 7.20
N TYR A 54 17.88 -1.56 7.24
CA TYR A 54 18.02 -0.52 6.22
C TYR A 54 17.77 0.87 6.80
N THR A 55 18.15 1.92 6.08
CA THR A 55 17.95 3.32 6.49
C THR A 55 16.80 3.93 5.68
N ALA A 56 15.86 4.58 6.36
CA ALA A 56 14.83 5.35 5.70
C ALA A 56 15.44 6.56 4.97
N SER A 57 15.00 6.84 3.75
CA SER A 57 15.53 7.95 2.95
C SER A 57 14.45 8.54 2.04
N ASP A 58 14.73 9.70 1.46
CA ASP A 58 13.86 10.43 0.53
C ASP A 58 14.48 10.45 -0.88
N ARG A 59 15.04 9.32 -1.34
CA ARG A 59 15.57 9.22 -2.70
C ARG A 59 14.46 9.48 -3.74
N PRO A 60 14.77 10.13 -4.88
CA PRO A 60 16.10 10.57 -5.32
C PRO A 60 16.49 11.97 -4.84
N ALA A 61 15.70 12.65 -4.00
CA ALA A 61 16.03 14.00 -3.54
C ALA A 61 17.31 14.02 -2.69
N SER A 62 17.49 13.01 -1.83
CA SER A 62 18.78 12.62 -1.28
C SER A 62 19.32 11.39 -1.99
N TYR A 63 20.65 11.19 -1.98
CA TYR A 63 21.34 9.99 -2.49
C TYR A 63 20.78 9.43 -3.83
N PRO A 64 20.84 10.19 -4.94
CA PRO A 64 20.37 9.73 -6.25
C PRO A 64 20.96 8.36 -6.63
N LEU A 65 20.17 7.52 -7.29
CA LEU A 65 20.60 6.21 -7.78
C LEU A 65 21.26 6.36 -9.15
N ASP A 66 22.54 6.00 -9.26
CA ASP A 66 23.31 6.03 -10.50
C ASP A 66 23.95 4.66 -10.86
N SER A 67 23.79 3.69 -9.97
CA SER A 67 24.52 2.42 -10.01
C SER A 67 23.62 1.25 -9.63
N VAL A 68 23.89 0.09 -10.23
CA VAL A 68 23.31 -1.20 -9.86
C VAL A 68 24.43 -2.11 -9.38
N ILE A 69 24.33 -2.61 -8.14
CA ILE A 69 25.33 -3.51 -7.54
C ILE A 69 24.71 -4.91 -7.47
N ILE A 70 25.39 -5.89 -8.06
CA ILE A 70 24.93 -7.28 -8.12
C ILE A 70 25.74 -8.12 -7.15
N HIS A 71 25.05 -8.85 -6.28
CA HIS A 71 25.63 -9.77 -5.29
C HIS A 71 25.15 -11.19 -5.51
N VAL A 72 25.95 -12.16 -5.07
CA VAL A 72 25.48 -13.53 -4.80
C VAL A 72 25.34 -13.71 -3.30
N THR A 73 24.23 -14.28 -2.85
CA THR A 73 23.92 -14.41 -1.41
C THR A 73 24.64 -15.58 -0.75
N GLN A 74 25.19 -16.49 -1.55
CA GLN A 74 25.77 -17.77 -1.12
C GLN A 74 24.83 -18.57 -0.20
N GLU A 75 23.51 -18.37 -0.32
CA GLU A 75 22.49 -19.13 0.38
C GLU A 75 21.23 -19.35 -0.47
N THR A 76 20.36 -20.24 0.00
CA THR A 76 19.06 -20.47 -0.64
C THR A 76 18.14 -19.25 -0.54
N TYR A 77 17.27 -19.06 -1.54
CA TYR A 77 16.31 -17.95 -1.60
C TYR A 77 15.52 -17.75 -0.29
N ALA A 78 14.90 -18.81 0.23
CA ALA A 78 14.10 -18.74 1.45
C ALA A 78 14.94 -18.36 2.69
N LYS A 79 16.17 -18.87 2.79
CA LYS A 79 17.08 -18.50 3.88
C LYS A 79 17.57 -17.06 3.76
N THR A 80 17.81 -16.56 2.55
CA THR A 80 18.16 -15.16 2.35
C THR A 80 17.03 -14.23 2.80
N LEU A 81 15.77 -14.53 2.45
CA LEU A 81 14.63 -13.77 2.96
C LEU A 81 14.56 -13.80 4.50
N ALA A 82 14.76 -14.98 5.11
CA ALA A 82 14.79 -15.10 6.58
C ALA A 82 15.94 -14.29 7.21
N ILE A 83 17.09 -14.16 6.54
CA ILE A 83 18.18 -13.29 6.97
C ILE A 83 17.76 -11.82 6.90
N PHE A 84 17.17 -11.37 5.79
CA PHE A 84 16.74 -9.98 5.61
C PHE A 84 15.62 -9.58 6.58
N GLN A 85 14.77 -10.52 6.97
CA GLN A 85 13.69 -10.33 7.94
C GLN A 85 14.18 -10.36 9.40
N ASN A 86 15.40 -10.86 9.65
CA ASN A 86 15.95 -10.93 11.00
C ASN A 86 16.64 -9.60 11.40
N PRO A 87 16.12 -8.87 12.41
CA PRO A 87 16.67 -7.57 12.82
C PRO A 87 18.08 -7.63 13.40
N ALA A 88 18.56 -8.82 13.81
CA ALA A 88 19.92 -9.01 14.32
C ALA A 88 20.96 -9.11 13.21
N LYS A 89 20.55 -9.32 11.95
CA LYS A 89 21.47 -9.55 10.83
C LYS A 89 22.06 -8.27 10.26
N LYS A 90 21.37 -7.13 10.37
CA LYS A 90 21.87 -5.81 9.94
C LYS A 90 22.38 -5.81 8.50
N VAL A 91 21.69 -6.53 7.61
CA VAL A 91 22.01 -6.62 6.18
C VAL A 91 20.73 -6.82 5.38
N THR A 92 20.64 -6.19 4.22
CA THR A 92 19.56 -6.42 3.25
C THR A 92 19.95 -5.90 1.87
N ALA A 93 19.22 -6.31 0.83
CA ALA A 93 19.29 -5.78 -0.52
C ALA A 93 17.90 -5.29 -0.96
N HIS A 94 17.82 -4.40 -1.95
CA HIS A 94 16.53 -3.95 -2.50
C HIS A 94 15.74 -5.09 -3.13
N TYR A 95 16.42 -5.94 -3.90
CA TYR A 95 15.81 -7.06 -4.62
C TYR A 95 16.58 -8.36 -4.39
N LEU A 96 15.84 -9.47 -4.38
CA LEU A 96 16.38 -10.83 -4.35
C LEU A 96 15.80 -11.62 -5.53
N VAL A 97 16.68 -12.19 -6.36
CA VAL A 97 16.29 -13.00 -7.50
C VAL A 97 16.56 -14.47 -7.21
N ARG A 98 15.52 -15.31 -7.35
CA ARG A 98 15.64 -16.76 -7.20
C ARG A 98 16.30 -17.35 -8.45
N SER A 99 17.40 -18.06 -8.26
CA SER A 99 18.18 -18.62 -9.38
C SER A 99 17.44 -19.68 -10.21
N ALA A 100 16.49 -20.40 -9.61
CA ALA A 100 15.82 -21.52 -10.26
C ALA A 100 14.84 -21.10 -11.37
N ASP A 101 14.21 -19.93 -11.24
CA ASP A 101 13.09 -19.50 -12.08
C ASP A 101 13.05 -17.98 -12.35
N GLY A 102 14.00 -17.21 -11.80
CA GLY A 102 14.03 -15.76 -11.95
C GLY A 102 13.00 -15.02 -11.12
N HIS A 103 12.30 -15.69 -10.19
CA HIS A 103 11.34 -15.04 -9.31
C HIS A 103 12.00 -13.90 -8.51
N VAL A 104 11.41 -12.71 -8.53
CA VAL A 104 11.96 -11.52 -7.89
C VAL A 104 11.17 -11.18 -6.63
N ALA A 105 11.85 -11.06 -5.50
CA ALA A 105 11.32 -10.41 -4.32
C ALA A 105 11.89 -8.99 -4.20
N GLN A 106 11.04 -8.03 -3.88
CA GLN A 106 11.48 -6.72 -3.41
C GLN A 106 11.42 -6.68 -1.88
N CYS A 107 12.55 -6.36 -1.25
CA CYS A 107 12.70 -6.39 0.21
C CYS A 107 12.78 -4.99 0.84
N VAL A 108 13.27 -4.00 0.07
CA VAL A 108 13.39 -2.60 0.48
C VAL A 108 12.97 -1.71 -0.68
N ARG A 109 12.32 -0.59 -0.38
CA ARG A 109 11.95 0.42 -1.38
C ARG A 109 13.18 1.08 -1.98
N GLU A 110 13.14 1.41 -3.26
CA GLU A 110 14.23 2.16 -3.92
C GLU A 110 14.45 3.53 -3.29
N ALA A 111 13.38 4.11 -2.73
CA ALA A 111 13.42 5.34 -1.93
C ALA A 111 14.33 5.23 -0.70
N ASP A 112 14.44 4.03 -0.12
CA ASP A 112 15.20 3.73 1.09
C ASP A 112 16.60 3.15 0.76
N ILE A 113 17.49 3.11 1.76
CA ILE A 113 18.88 2.64 1.61
C ILE A 113 19.02 1.24 2.20
N ALA A 114 19.00 0.21 1.36
CA ALA A 114 19.36 -1.15 1.75
C ALA A 114 20.85 -1.25 2.14
N TRP A 115 21.18 -2.03 3.15
CA TRP A 115 22.55 -2.24 3.61
C TRP A 115 23.20 -3.46 2.94
N HIS A 116 23.64 -3.30 1.69
CA HIS A 116 24.28 -4.37 0.90
C HIS A 116 25.73 -4.08 0.46
N ALA A 117 26.21 -2.84 0.57
CA ALA A 117 27.43 -2.39 -0.11
C ALA A 117 28.61 -2.01 0.80
N GLY A 118 28.49 -2.23 2.12
CA GLY A 118 29.51 -1.84 3.12
C GLY A 118 29.39 -0.39 3.59
#